data_AF-A0AAV4IC71-F1
#
_entry.id   AF-A0AAV4IC71-F1
#
_cell.length_a   1.000
_cell.length_b   1.000
_cell.length_c   1.000
_cell.angle_alpha   90.00
_cell.angle_beta   90.00
_cell.angle_gamma   90.00
#
_symmetry.space_group_name_H-M   'P 1'
#
loop_
_entity.id
_entity.type
_entity.pdbx_description
1 polymer ?
#
loop_
_entity_poly.entity_id
_entity_poly.type
_entity_poly.pdbx_seq_one_letter_code
_entity_poly.pdbx_strand_id
1 'polypeptide(L)'
;MESLFNTNRSGETRSESLNLLAINYCSMLRLRSVQQHLQCLESIRKRTFASLQERSRVLDLLCHSLSSVLRPERDILALKPNRSQVEGRVSMVDPGRMGASKADPLGPYTPEVDTLLGDATEARNQAAYLRRELRATIDRVDRLKQAAHQSVNEGIVQKVAETYTLKQHINLGLGENRHALHRAQRWYDNTERAFGYTLGPVSYSDLTSREHLDRPLVRVYQRHPGTQLPEAQEVIKSGDNMLQSLTATSRNIGMLRIAEQKLRADKRSKSAAAEVDSSVVRMRRQKSDHRWTLGTAF
;
A
#
# COMPACT_ATOMS: atom_id res chain seq x y z
N MET A 1 -13.95 -1.17 20.19
CA MET A 1 -14.05 -1.12 18.71
C MET A 1 -12.74 -0.71 18.02
N GLU A 2 -11.92 0.16 18.60
CA GLU A 2 -10.60 0.51 18.02
C GLU A 2 -9.58 -0.64 18.00
N SER A 3 -9.65 -1.60 18.93
CA SER A 3 -8.70 -2.73 18.94
C SER A 3 -8.90 -3.71 17.79
N LEU A 4 -10.15 -3.93 17.35
CA LEU A 4 -10.48 -4.83 16.24
C LEU A 4 -10.15 -4.22 14.87
N PHE A 5 -10.24 -2.90 14.73
CA PHE A 5 -9.86 -2.19 13.51
C PHE A 5 -8.33 -2.11 13.30
N ASN A 6 -7.56 -2.01 14.38
CA ASN A 6 -6.10 -2.01 14.30
C ASN A 6 -5.52 -3.40 14.00
N THR A 7 -6.14 -4.48 14.48
CA THR A 7 -5.71 -5.85 14.18
C THR A 7 -5.88 -6.20 12.69
N ASN A 8 -6.99 -5.79 12.05
CA ASN A 8 -7.21 -6.04 10.62
C ASN A 8 -6.25 -5.24 9.72
N ARG A 9 -6.00 -3.95 10.01
CA ARG A 9 -5.05 -3.12 9.23
C ARG A 9 -3.59 -3.61 9.37
N SER A 10 -3.22 -4.16 10.52
CA SER A 10 -1.90 -4.80 10.70
C SER A 10 -1.77 -6.13 9.95
N GLY A 11 -2.89 -6.82 9.72
CA GLY A 11 -2.94 -8.07 8.95
C GLY A 11 -2.76 -7.84 7.45
N GLU A 12 -3.42 -6.83 6.88
CA GLU A 12 -3.32 -6.48 5.45
C GLU A 12 -1.94 -5.93 5.08
N THR A 13 -1.40 -5.00 5.86
CA THR A 13 -0.05 -4.48 5.61
C THR A 13 1.04 -5.55 5.75
N ARG A 14 0.87 -6.50 6.68
CA ARG A 14 1.73 -7.68 6.79
C ARG A 14 1.56 -8.62 5.60
N SER A 15 0.34 -8.90 5.15
CA SER A 15 0.10 -9.77 3.99
C SER A 15 0.70 -9.18 2.72
N GLU A 16 0.58 -7.86 2.51
CA GLU A 16 1.18 -7.14 1.39
C GLU A 16 2.71 -7.16 1.44
N SER A 17 3.31 -6.95 2.61
CA SER A 17 4.77 -7.05 2.78
C SER A 17 5.29 -8.46 2.50
N LEU A 18 4.56 -9.49 2.91
CA LEU A 18 4.86 -10.89 2.64
C LEU A 18 4.72 -11.20 1.15
N ASN A 19 3.71 -10.65 0.48
CA ASN A 19 3.51 -10.79 -0.96
C ASN A 19 4.65 -10.15 -1.76
N LEU A 20 5.10 -8.95 -1.38
CA LEU A 20 6.23 -8.28 -2.03
C LEU A 20 7.55 -9.03 -1.79
N LEU A 21 7.77 -9.57 -0.59
CA LEU A 21 8.92 -10.42 -0.29
C LEU A 21 8.90 -11.73 -1.09
N ALA A 22 7.73 -12.37 -1.21
CA ALA A 22 7.55 -13.57 -2.02
C ALA A 22 7.81 -13.31 -3.51
N ILE A 23 7.36 -12.16 -4.03
CA ILE A 23 7.65 -11.71 -5.39
C ILE A 23 9.16 -11.53 -5.58
N ASN A 24 9.83 -10.81 -4.68
CA ASN A 24 11.26 -10.56 -4.77
C ASN A 24 12.05 -11.87 -4.74
N TYR A 25 11.73 -12.76 -3.80
CA TYR A 25 12.34 -14.08 -3.71
C TYR A 25 12.15 -14.92 -4.98
N CYS A 26 10.93 -14.94 -5.52
CA CYS A 26 10.64 -15.64 -6.77
C CYS A 26 11.43 -15.05 -7.95
N SER A 27 11.48 -13.72 -8.08
CA SER A 27 12.27 -13.04 -9.10
C SER A 27 13.77 -13.34 -8.99
N MET A 28 14.33 -13.39 -7.77
CA MET A 28 15.72 -13.77 -7.55
C MET A 28 16.02 -15.21 -7.96
N LEU A 29 15.14 -16.15 -7.62
CA LEU A 29 15.29 -17.55 -8.04
C LEU A 29 15.26 -17.68 -9.57
N ARG A 30 14.35 -16.96 -10.23
CA ARG A 30 14.27 -16.95 -11.69
C ARG A 30 15.51 -16.33 -12.33
N LEU A 31 16.03 -15.25 -11.78
CA LEU A 31 17.27 -14.63 -12.24
C LEU A 31 18.44 -15.62 -12.18
N ARG A 32 18.57 -16.36 -11.08
CA ARG A 32 19.62 -17.37 -10.91
C ARG A 32 19.51 -18.51 -11.92
N SER A 33 18.30 -18.99 -12.19
CA SER A 33 18.05 -20.02 -13.21
C SER A 33 18.44 -19.55 -14.62
N VAL A 34 18.14 -18.30 -14.96
CA VAL A 34 18.54 -17.70 -16.24
C VAL A 34 20.06 -17.59 -16.35
N GLN A 35 20.74 -17.14 -15.29
CA GLN A 35 22.20 -17.04 -15.26
C GLN A 35 22.88 -18.39 -15.48
N GLN A 36 22.39 -19.45 -14.82
CA GLN A 36 22.89 -20.81 -15.01
C GLN A 36 22.69 -21.28 -16.46
N HIS A 37 21.54 -21.01 -17.06
CA HIS A 37 21.28 -21.41 -18.44
C HIS A 37 22.14 -20.63 -19.46
N LEU A 38 22.43 -19.35 -19.20
CA LEU A 38 23.37 -18.57 -20.02
C LEU A 38 24.78 -19.14 -19.98
N GLN A 39 25.26 -19.62 -18.82
CA GLN A 39 26.55 -20.31 -18.71
C GLN A 39 26.57 -21.61 -19.51
N CYS A 40 25.48 -22.38 -19.47
CA CYS A 40 25.32 -23.59 -20.28
C CYS A 40 25.39 -23.26 -21.79
N LEU A 41 24.64 -22.26 -22.26
CA LEU A 41 24.69 -21.80 -23.66
C LEU A 41 26.08 -21.33 -24.07
N GLU A 42 26.80 -20.63 -23.20
CA GLU A 42 28.17 -20.20 -23.48
C GLU A 42 29.13 -21.40 -23.63
N SER A 43 29.00 -22.42 -22.78
CA SER A 43 29.81 -23.64 -22.86
C SER A 43 29.56 -24.40 -24.17
N ILE A 44 28.30 -24.55 -24.58
CA ILE A 44 27.93 -25.17 -25.85
C ILE A 44 28.46 -24.36 -27.03
N ARG A 45 28.35 -23.02 -26.99
CA ARG A 45 28.92 -22.14 -28.02
C ARG A 45 30.43 -22.30 -28.16
N LYS A 46 31.16 -22.45 -27.05
CA LYS A 46 32.62 -22.70 -27.07
C LYS A 46 32.94 -24.07 -27.68
N ARG A 47 32.19 -25.12 -27.29
CA ARG A 47 32.35 -26.48 -27.84
C ARG A 47 32.04 -26.53 -29.33
N THR A 48 30.98 -25.88 -29.81
CA THR A 48 30.65 -25.82 -31.24
C THR A 48 31.71 -25.10 -32.04
N PHE A 49 32.25 -23.99 -31.54
CA PHE A 49 33.34 -23.28 -32.20
C PHE A 49 34.62 -24.14 -32.29
N ALA A 50 34.99 -24.81 -31.20
CA ALA A 50 36.15 -25.70 -31.17
C ALA A 50 35.99 -26.88 -32.15
N SER A 51 34.83 -27.54 -32.12
CA SER A 51 34.52 -28.64 -33.04
C SER A 51 34.53 -28.19 -34.51
N LEU A 52 33.96 -27.02 -34.82
CA LEU A 52 34.00 -26.44 -36.15
C LEU A 52 35.45 -26.17 -36.61
N GLN A 53 36.28 -25.58 -35.74
CA GLN A 53 37.69 -25.31 -36.05
C GLN A 53 38.48 -26.60 -36.29
N GLU A 54 38.27 -27.63 -35.48
CA GLU A 54 38.89 -28.94 -35.69
C GLU A 54 38.44 -29.57 -37.00
N ARG A 55 37.14 -29.58 -37.30
CA ARG A 55 36.61 -30.16 -38.54
C ARG A 55 37.15 -29.42 -39.78
N SER A 56 37.24 -28.09 -39.74
CA SER A 56 37.87 -27.31 -40.81
C SER A 56 39.32 -27.74 -41.03
N ARG A 57 40.11 -27.90 -39.96
CA ARG A 57 41.51 -28.38 -40.07
C ARG A 57 41.60 -29.80 -40.63
N VAL A 58 40.73 -30.72 -40.20
CA VAL A 58 40.70 -32.09 -40.71
C VAL A 58 40.37 -32.10 -42.20
N LEU A 59 39.40 -31.30 -42.64
CA LEU A 59 39.07 -31.15 -44.06
C LEU A 59 40.25 -30.58 -44.86
N ASP A 60 40.93 -29.55 -44.34
CA ASP A 60 42.13 -29.00 -44.99
C ASP A 60 43.22 -30.08 -45.13
N LEU A 61 43.48 -30.87 -44.10
CA LEU A 61 44.46 -31.96 -44.13
C LEU A 61 44.09 -33.06 -45.13
N LEU A 62 42.81 -33.46 -45.20
CA LEU A 62 42.30 -34.42 -46.18
C LEU A 62 42.44 -33.88 -47.61
N CYS A 63 42.15 -32.60 -47.84
CA CYS A 63 42.34 -31.96 -49.13
C CYS A 63 43.83 -31.90 -49.54
N HIS A 64 44.73 -31.61 -48.60
CA HIS A 64 46.18 -31.62 -48.85
C HIS A 64 46.72 -33.03 -49.13
N SER A 65 46.29 -34.04 -48.37
CA SER A 65 46.71 -35.42 -48.60
C SER A 65 46.19 -35.96 -49.93
N LEU A 66 44.93 -35.72 -50.27
CA LEU A 66 44.38 -36.05 -51.59
C LEU A 66 45.12 -35.31 -52.71
N SER A 67 45.43 -34.03 -52.54
CA SER A 67 46.21 -33.26 -53.53
C SER A 67 47.66 -33.77 -53.66
N SER A 68 48.23 -34.34 -52.61
CA SER A 68 49.59 -34.92 -52.63
C SER A 68 49.63 -36.30 -53.30
N VAL A 69 48.56 -37.09 -53.18
CA VAL A 69 48.40 -38.41 -53.81
C VAL A 69 47.94 -38.28 -55.27
N LEU A 70 47.09 -37.28 -55.56
CA LEU A 70 46.63 -36.91 -56.90
C LEU A 70 47.58 -35.94 -57.61
N ARG A 71 48.81 -35.76 -57.12
CA ARG A 71 49.92 -35.31 -57.96
C ARG A 71 50.46 -36.54 -58.69
N PRO A 72 49.98 -36.86 -59.92
CA PRO A 72 50.84 -37.62 -60.79
C PRO A 72 52.09 -36.78 -61.03
N GLU A 73 53.23 -37.45 -61.14
CA GLU A 73 54.39 -36.88 -61.79
C GLU A 73 53.91 -36.09 -63.01
N ARG A 74 54.44 -34.89 -63.16
CA ARG A 74 54.40 -34.21 -64.45
C ARG A 74 55.06 -35.15 -65.44
N ASP A 75 54.27 -35.84 -66.25
CA ASP A 75 54.41 -35.73 -67.69
C ASP A 75 53.19 -36.29 -68.46
N ILE A 76 52.76 -35.47 -69.41
CA ILE A 76 51.92 -35.79 -70.58
C ILE A 76 50.43 -36.04 -70.29
N LEU A 77 49.66 -34.94 -70.21
CA LEU A 77 48.64 -34.57 -71.23
C LEU A 77 47.85 -33.36 -70.73
N ALA A 78 47.87 -32.30 -71.54
CA ALA A 78 47.15 -31.06 -71.30
C ALA A 78 45.63 -31.28 -71.29
N LEU A 79 45.03 -31.25 -70.09
CA LEU A 79 43.60 -31.00 -69.92
C LEU A 79 43.42 -29.61 -69.30
N LYS A 80 42.73 -28.76 -70.07
CA LYS A 80 42.50 -27.34 -69.81
C LYS A 80 41.90 -27.09 -68.42
N PRO A 81 42.27 -25.98 -67.74
CA PRO A 81 41.61 -25.60 -66.50
C PRO A 81 40.22 -25.06 -66.83
N ASN A 82 39.18 -25.87 -66.60
CA ASN A 82 37.82 -25.35 -66.58
C ASN A 82 37.64 -24.51 -65.31
N ARG A 83 37.95 -23.22 -65.46
CA ARG A 83 37.60 -22.14 -64.56
C ARG A 83 36.09 -21.91 -64.69
N SER A 84 35.28 -22.77 -64.07
CA SER A 84 33.85 -22.56 -63.92
C SER A 84 33.44 -22.71 -62.46
N GLN A 85 33.19 -21.55 -61.86
CA GLN A 85 32.26 -21.32 -60.74
C GLN A 85 32.60 -21.98 -59.41
N VAL A 86 33.34 -21.19 -58.61
CA VAL A 86 33.10 -21.06 -57.17
C VAL A 86 31.67 -20.54 -57.00
N GLU A 87 30.70 -21.45 -56.98
CA GLU A 87 29.35 -21.16 -56.53
C GLU A 87 28.84 -22.40 -55.79
N GLY A 88 28.46 -22.19 -54.53
CA GLY A 88 28.18 -23.24 -53.54
C GLY A 88 27.24 -24.32 -54.02
N ARG A 89 27.81 -25.42 -54.52
CA ARG A 89 27.14 -26.71 -54.63
C ARG A 89 27.92 -27.71 -53.81
N VAL A 90 27.53 -27.76 -52.54
CA VAL A 90 27.58 -29.00 -51.74
C VAL A 90 27.07 -30.10 -52.65
N SER A 91 27.92 -31.09 -52.93
CA SER A 91 27.54 -32.28 -53.69
C SER A 91 26.21 -32.79 -53.13
N MET A 92 25.16 -32.75 -53.96
CA MET A 92 23.87 -33.35 -53.65
C MET A 92 24.07 -34.86 -53.62
N VAL A 93 24.52 -35.36 -52.48
CA VAL A 93 24.26 -36.74 -52.08
C VAL A 93 22.78 -36.76 -51.70
N ASP A 94 21.99 -37.51 -52.47
CA ASP A 94 20.58 -37.78 -52.22
C ASP A 94 20.33 -38.08 -50.72
N PRO A 95 19.55 -37.26 -49.99
CA PRO A 95 19.27 -37.49 -48.58
C PRO A 95 18.41 -38.75 -48.33
N GLY A 96 17.88 -39.37 -49.39
CA GLY A 96 17.06 -40.59 -49.32
C GLY A 96 17.82 -41.92 -49.38
N ARG A 97 19.14 -41.93 -49.66
CA ARG A 97 19.96 -43.16 -49.71
C ARG A 97 20.83 -43.42 -48.48
N MET A 98 20.93 -42.47 -47.56
CA MET A 98 21.43 -42.72 -46.19
C MET A 98 20.21 -42.84 -45.28
N GLY A 99 19.70 -44.05 -45.10
CA GLY A 99 18.78 -44.33 -43.99
C GLY A 99 19.42 -43.89 -42.69
N ALA A 100 18.74 -43.03 -41.92
CA ALA A 100 19.14 -42.54 -40.60
C ALA A 100 20.66 -42.36 -40.44
N SER A 101 21.19 -41.22 -40.92
CA SER A 101 22.58 -40.76 -40.82
C SER A 101 23.37 -41.39 -39.66
N LYS A 102 24.01 -42.54 -39.90
CA LYS A 102 24.99 -43.07 -38.96
C LYS A 102 26.18 -42.13 -38.99
N ALA A 103 26.49 -41.54 -37.84
CA ALA A 103 27.63 -40.67 -37.71
C ALA A 103 28.90 -41.40 -38.17
N ASP A 104 29.61 -40.81 -39.13
CA ASP A 104 30.79 -41.39 -39.75
C ASP A 104 32.04 -40.81 -39.07
N PRO A 105 32.91 -41.62 -38.47
CA PRO A 105 34.11 -41.13 -37.78
C PRO A 105 35.08 -40.35 -38.70
N LEU A 106 35.05 -40.58 -40.02
CA LEU A 106 35.93 -39.91 -40.99
C LEU A 106 35.23 -38.81 -41.79
N GLY A 107 33.91 -38.74 -41.71
CA GLY A 107 33.09 -37.79 -42.46
C GLY A 107 32.95 -36.42 -41.78
N PRO A 108 32.37 -35.42 -42.48
CA PRO A 108 32.04 -34.11 -41.89
C PRO A 108 31.08 -34.21 -40.68
N TYR A 109 30.32 -35.30 -40.59
CA TYR A 109 29.33 -35.57 -39.54
C TYR A 109 29.78 -36.73 -38.64
N THR A 110 30.50 -36.40 -37.57
CA THR A 110 31.04 -37.36 -36.59
C THR A 110 30.09 -37.56 -35.40
N PRO A 111 30.23 -38.66 -34.63
CA PRO A 111 29.38 -38.90 -33.45
C PRO A 111 29.54 -37.81 -32.37
N GLU A 112 30.71 -37.18 -32.28
CA GLU A 112 30.94 -36.03 -31.40
C GLU A 112 30.17 -34.77 -31.86
N VAL A 113 30.02 -34.58 -33.17
CA VAL A 113 29.21 -33.49 -33.74
C VAL A 113 27.71 -33.78 -33.58
N ASP A 114 27.30 -35.03 -33.75
CA ASP A 114 25.91 -35.49 -33.52
C ASP A 114 25.46 -35.21 -32.08
N THR A 115 26.27 -35.64 -31.10
CA THR A 115 26.00 -35.36 -29.67
C THR A 115 26.00 -33.87 -29.35
N LEU A 116 26.94 -33.10 -29.90
CA LEU A 116 27.00 -31.65 -29.72
C LEU A 116 25.80 -30.91 -30.33
N LEU A 117 25.30 -31.36 -31.49
CA LEU A 117 24.08 -30.84 -32.09
C LEU A 117 22.86 -31.19 -31.24
N GLY A 118 22.80 -32.41 -30.69
CA GLY A 118 21.83 -32.81 -29.66
C GLY A 118 21.81 -31.82 -28.49
N ASP A 119 22.94 -31.66 -27.79
CA ASP A 119 23.12 -30.72 -26.67
C ASP A 119 22.67 -29.30 -27.05
N ALA A 120 23.04 -28.83 -28.24
CA ALA A 120 22.70 -27.49 -28.73
C ALA A 120 21.19 -27.34 -29.01
N THR A 121 20.53 -28.34 -29.57
CA THR A 121 19.08 -28.33 -29.80
C THR A 121 18.30 -28.35 -28.49
N GLU A 122 18.73 -29.17 -27.52
CA GLU A 122 18.15 -29.21 -26.19
C GLU A 122 18.29 -27.87 -25.46
N ALA A 123 19.49 -27.28 -25.47
CA ALA A 123 19.73 -25.99 -24.85
C ALA A 123 18.92 -24.87 -25.52
N ARG A 124 18.72 -24.89 -26.85
CA ARG A 124 17.84 -23.95 -27.55
C ARG A 124 16.38 -24.11 -27.15
N ASN A 125 15.90 -25.35 -26.99
CA ASN A 125 14.54 -25.65 -26.55
C ASN A 125 14.30 -25.17 -25.11
N GLN A 126 15.26 -25.42 -24.22
CA GLN A 126 15.25 -24.91 -22.85
C GLN A 126 15.27 -23.37 -22.81
N ALA A 127 16.08 -22.71 -23.65
CA ALA A 127 16.10 -21.26 -23.75
C ALA A 127 14.75 -20.68 -24.25
N ALA A 128 14.09 -21.37 -25.18
CA ALA A 128 12.77 -20.98 -25.64
C ALA A 128 11.72 -21.13 -24.53
N TYR A 129 11.77 -22.21 -23.77
CA TYR A 129 10.91 -22.45 -22.61
C TYR A 129 11.11 -21.38 -21.52
N LEU A 130 12.35 -21.15 -21.09
CA LEU A 130 12.69 -20.16 -20.07
C LEU A 130 12.24 -18.75 -20.46
N ARG A 131 12.38 -18.36 -21.73
CA ARG A 131 11.87 -17.06 -22.22
C ARG A 131 10.35 -16.92 -22.09
N ARG A 132 9.58 -17.97 -22.35
CA ARG A 132 8.12 -17.96 -22.17
C ARG A 132 7.75 -17.86 -20.69
N GLU A 133 8.42 -18.64 -19.85
CA GLU A 133 8.19 -18.65 -18.40
C GLU A 133 8.55 -17.30 -17.75
N LEU A 134 9.65 -16.68 -18.18
CA LEU A 134 10.03 -15.34 -17.73
C LEU A 134 9.00 -14.29 -18.11
N ARG A 135 8.49 -14.30 -19.35
CA ARG A 135 7.41 -13.39 -19.76
C ARG A 135 6.18 -13.56 -18.88
N ALA A 136 5.74 -14.79 -18.66
CA ALA A 136 4.60 -15.07 -17.79
C ALA A 136 4.85 -14.60 -16.34
N THR A 137 6.07 -14.73 -15.85
CA THR A 137 6.46 -14.26 -14.51
C THR A 137 6.46 -12.73 -14.44
N ILE A 138 7.01 -12.05 -15.44
CA ILE A 138 7.00 -10.58 -15.54
C ILE A 138 5.56 -10.06 -15.56
N ASP A 139 4.71 -10.63 -16.42
CA ASP A 139 3.29 -10.24 -16.52
C ASP A 139 2.55 -10.43 -15.19
N ARG A 140 2.83 -11.54 -14.48
CA ARG A 140 2.25 -11.80 -13.15
C ARG A 140 2.73 -10.77 -12.13
N VAL A 141 4.02 -10.47 -12.11
CA VAL A 141 4.60 -9.47 -11.20
C VAL A 141 4.02 -8.10 -11.47
N ASP A 142 3.88 -7.70 -12.74
CA ASP A 142 3.29 -6.42 -13.11
C ASP A 142 1.82 -6.30 -12.67
N ARG A 143 1.01 -7.36 -12.84
CA ARG A 143 -0.36 -7.39 -12.34
C ARG A 143 -0.43 -7.27 -10.82
N LEU A 144 0.40 -8.03 -10.10
CA LEU A 144 0.44 -7.97 -8.63
C LEU A 144 0.91 -6.60 -8.15
N LYS A 145 1.90 -6.01 -8.82
CA LYS A 145 2.37 -4.66 -8.56
C LYS A 145 1.22 -3.66 -8.71
N GLN A 146 0.52 -3.69 -9.86
CA GLN A 146 -0.62 -2.80 -10.11
C GLN A 146 -1.74 -2.96 -9.07
N ALA A 147 -2.12 -4.20 -8.74
CA ALA A 147 -3.16 -4.47 -7.75
C ALA A 147 -2.77 -3.95 -6.35
N ALA A 148 -1.53 -4.19 -5.91
CA ALA A 148 -1.03 -3.67 -4.63
C ALA A 148 -1.02 -2.13 -4.62
N HIS A 149 -0.63 -1.48 -5.73
CA HIS A 149 -0.65 -0.03 -5.81
C HIS A 149 -2.07 0.54 -5.77
N GLN A 150 -3.02 -0.08 -6.48
CA GLN A 150 -4.43 0.31 -6.46
C GLN A 150 -5.00 0.17 -5.05
N SER A 151 -4.84 -0.98 -4.42
CA SER A 151 -5.34 -1.25 -3.06
C SER A 151 -4.80 -0.25 -2.03
N VAL A 152 -3.49 0.03 -2.03
CA VAL A 152 -2.91 1.02 -1.11
C VAL A 152 -3.40 2.43 -1.42
N ASN A 153 -3.60 2.79 -2.69
CA ASN A 153 -4.14 4.10 -3.05
C ASN A 153 -5.58 4.26 -2.59
N GLU A 154 -6.43 3.26 -2.79
CA GLU A 154 -7.81 3.22 -2.28
C GLU A 154 -7.84 3.34 -0.76
N GLY A 155 -7.04 2.55 -0.06
CA GLY A 155 -6.95 2.60 1.41
C GLY A 155 -6.50 3.96 1.94
N ILE A 156 -5.57 4.63 1.26
CA ILE A 156 -5.14 5.99 1.62
C ILE A 156 -6.24 7.01 1.36
N VAL A 157 -6.91 6.96 0.20
CA VAL A 157 -8.02 7.87 -0.14
C VAL A 157 -9.16 7.71 0.87
N GLN A 158 -9.51 6.48 1.21
CA GLN A 158 -10.50 6.19 2.23
C GLN A 158 -10.09 6.77 3.58
N LYS A 159 -8.84 6.53 4.03
CA LYS A 159 -8.35 7.06 5.30
C LYS A 159 -8.36 8.59 5.35
N VAL A 160 -7.98 9.26 4.26
CA VAL A 160 -8.07 10.72 4.15
C VAL A 160 -9.52 11.18 4.34
N ALA A 161 -10.46 10.54 3.64
CA ALA A 161 -11.88 10.85 3.77
C ALA A 161 -12.37 10.65 5.21
N GLU A 162 -12.05 9.51 5.84
CA GLU A 162 -12.36 9.22 7.25
C GLU A 162 -11.80 10.31 8.20
N THR A 163 -10.54 10.70 8.02
CA THR A 163 -9.88 11.74 8.83
C THR A 163 -10.59 13.09 8.71
N TYR A 164 -10.97 13.49 7.49
CA TYR A 164 -11.71 14.75 7.26
C TYR A 164 -13.12 14.72 7.83
N THR A 165 -13.86 13.62 7.63
CA THR A 165 -15.20 13.44 8.20
C THR A 165 -15.16 13.51 9.72
N LEU A 166 -14.21 12.82 10.36
CA LEU A 166 -14.07 12.85 11.81
C LEU A 166 -13.69 14.25 12.33
N LYS A 167 -12.80 14.95 11.64
CA LYS A 167 -12.47 16.35 11.95
C LYS A 167 -13.71 17.26 11.87
N GLN A 168 -14.58 17.06 10.89
CA GLN A 168 -15.84 17.81 10.77
C GLN A 168 -16.78 17.49 11.94
N HIS A 169 -16.98 16.22 12.30
CA HIS A 169 -17.81 15.83 13.44
C HIS A 169 -17.30 16.43 14.76
N ILE A 170 -15.98 16.41 15.01
CA ILE A 170 -15.40 17.04 16.20
C ILE A 170 -15.66 18.56 16.19
N ASN A 171 -15.58 19.20 15.03
CA ASN A 171 -15.84 20.64 14.92
C ASN A 171 -17.32 20.97 15.21
N LEU A 172 -18.26 20.15 14.72
CA LEU A 172 -19.68 20.27 15.03
C LEU A 172 -19.93 20.04 16.53
N GLY A 173 -19.40 18.96 17.10
CA GLY A 173 -19.54 18.64 18.52
C GLY A 173 -18.94 19.73 19.43
N LEU A 174 -17.88 20.41 19.01
CA LEU A 174 -17.34 21.57 19.72
C LEU A 174 -18.32 22.75 19.70
N GLY A 175 -18.98 23.00 18.57
CA GLY A 175 -20.04 24.01 18.44
C GLY A 175 -21.24 23.72 19.34
N GLU A 176 -21.73 22.47 19.31
CA GLU A 176 -22.83 22.00 20.15
C GLU A 176 -22.49 22.10 21.64
N ASN A 177 -21.27 21.70 22.04
CA ASN A 177 -20.80 21.77 23.41
C ASN A 177 -20.71 23.22 23.91
N ARG A 178 -20.26 24.16 23.06
CA ARG A 178 -20.30 25.60 23.38
C ARG A 178 -21.72 26.10 23.58
N HIS A 179 -22.65 25.71 22.70
CA HIS A 179 -24.06 26.08 22.83
C HIS A 179 -24.69 25.49 24.11
N ALA A 180 -24.36 24.25 24.45
CA ALA A 180 -24.78 23.63 25.71
C ALA A 180 -24.23 24.36 26.93
N LEU A 181 -22.95 24.75 26.91
CA LEU A 181 -22.31 25.51 27.99
C LEU A 181 -23.00 26.85 28.21
N HIS A 182 -23.23 27.64 27.15
CA HIS A 182 -23.92 28.92 27.27
C HIS A 182 -25.37 28.78 27.72
N ARG A 183 -26.06 27.70 27.34
CA ARG A 183 -27.40 27.40 27.87
C ARG A 183 -27.33 27.06 29.35
N ALA A 184 -26.45 26.14 29.75
CA ALA A 184 -26.29 25.73 31.14
C ALA A 184 -25.91 26.90 32.05
N GLN A 185 -25.02 27.80 31.59
CA GLN A 185 -24.66 29.01 32.33
C GLN A 185 -25.86 29.94 32.52
N ARG A 186 -26.65 30.20 31.46
CA ARG A 186 -27.86 31.02 31.58
C ARG A 186 -28.88 30.42 32.55
N TRP A 187 -29.04 29.10 32.51
CA TRP A 187 -29.90 28.39 33.47
C TRP A 187 -29.39 28.55 34.90
N TYR A 188 -28.08 28.37 35.12
CA TYR A 188 -27.44 28.58 36.42
C TYR A 188 -27.70 29.99 36.95
N ASP A 189 -27.38 31.03 36.17
CA ASP A 189 -27.53 32.43 36.59
C ASP A 189 -29.00 32.79 36.89
N ASN A 190 -29.95 32.24 36.12
CA ASN A 190 -31.38 32.47 36.36
C ASN A 190 -31.87 31.76 37.63
N THR A 191 -31.43 30.52 37.87
CA THR A 191 -31.76 29.78 39.10
C THR A 191 -31.10 30.41 40.32
N GLU A 192 -29.88 30.93 40.20
CA GLU A 192 -29.19 31.67 41.26
C GLU A 192 -29.96 32.93 41.66
N ARG A 193 -30.40 33.73 40.67
CA ARG A 193 -31.26 34.91 40.93
C ARG A 193 -32.59 34.52 41.58
N ALA A 194 -33.25 33.48 41.09
CA ALA A 194 -34.51 33.00 41.66
C ALA A 194 -34.34 32.51 43.11
N PHE A 195 -33.25 31.81 43.40
CA PHE A 195 -32.89 31.38 44.74
C PHE A 195 -32.66 32.58 45.67
N GLY A 196 -31.96 33.62 45.19
CA GLY A 196 -31.79 34.88 45.91
C GLY A 196 -33.12 35.57 46.25
N TYR A 197 -34.07 35.60 45.31
CA TYR A 197 -35.42 36.12 45.59
C TYR A 197 -36.17 35.29 46.62
N THR A 198 -35.97 33.97 46.64
CA THR A 198 -36.61 33.07 47.61
C THR A 198 -36.09 33.27 49.03
N LEU A 199 -34.79 33.55 49.17
CA LEU A 199 -34.17 33.88 50.47
C LEU A 199 -34.60 35.26 51.00
N GLY A 200 -35.06 36.15 50.13
CA GLY A 200 -35.50 37.49 50.49
C GLY A 200 -34.33 38.47 50.71
N PRO A 201 -34.64 39.71 51.16
CA PRO A 201 -33.63 40.74 51.35
C PRO A 201 -32.63 40.37 52.45
N VAL A 202 -31.33 40.55 52.15
CA VAL A 202 -30.22 40.22 53.05
C VAL A 202 -30.07 41.30 54.15
N SER A 203 -30.53 42.53 53.89
CA SER A 203 -30.52 43.64 54.85
C SER A 203 -31.92 44.20 55.10
N TYR A 204 -32.19 44.59 56.34
CA TYR A 204 -33.44 45.28 56.72
C TYR A 204 -33.64 46.62 56.01
N SER A 205 -32.54 47.28 55.57
CA SER A 205 -32.60 48.51 54.78
C SER A 205 -33.18 48.31 53.37
N ASP A 206 -33.20 47.07 52.86
CA ASP A 206 -33.67 46.74 51.51
C ASP A 206 -35.19 46.51 51.46
N LEU A 207 -35.88 46.52 52.61
CA LEU A 207 -37.33 46.49 52.71
C LEU A 207 -37.90 47.87 52.39
N THR A 208 -37.99 48.21 51.10
CA THR A 208 -38.47 49.52 50.64
C THR A 208 -39.98 49.75 50.82
N SER A 209 -40.76 48.73 51.21
CA SER A 209 -42.23 48.78 51.10
C SER A 209 -43.03 47.97 52.12
N ARG A 210 -42.43 47.49 53.24
CA ARG A 210 -43.21 46.83 54.32
C ARG A 210 -42.85 47.37 55.69
N GLU A 211 -43.85 47.42 56.57
CA GLU A 211 -43.70 47.90 57.95
C GLU A 211 -42.60 47.13 58.70
N HIS A 212 -41.78 47.86 59.48
CA HIS A 212 -40.75 47.29 60.34
C HIS A 212 -41.33 46.18 61.24
N LEU A 213 -40.71 44.99 61.20
CA LEU A 213 -41.10 43.82 61.98
C LEU A 213 -41.04 44.05 63.51
N ASP A 214 -40.34 45.10 63.95
CA ASP A 214 -40.27 45.53 65.36
C ASP A 214 -41.50 46.29 65.85
N ARG A 215 -42.43 46.65 64.96
CA ARG A 215 -43.67 47.31 65.36
C ARG A 215 -44.52 46.35 66.22
N PRO A 216 -45.06 46.81 67.37
CA PRO A 216 -45.84 45.97 68.28
C PRO A 216 -47.01 45.25 67.59
N LEU A 217 -47.64 45.91 66.61
CA LEU A 217 -48.77 45.38 65.84
C LEU A 217 -48.36 44.19 64.96
N VAL A 218 -47.18 44.27 64.35
CA VAL A 218 -46.60 43.19 63.52
C VAL A 218 -46.17 42.01 64.38
N ARG A 219 -45.65 42.25 65.59
CA ARG A 219 -45.31 41.19 66.57
C ARG A 219 -46.53 40.37 67.02
N VAL A 220 -47.72 40.96 67.03
CA VAL A 220 -48.97 40.25 67.36
C VAL A 220 -49.41 39.33 66.21
N TYR A 221 -49.22 39.74 64.96
CA TYR A 221 -49.46 38.88 63.78
C TYR A 221 -48.32 37.88 63.49
N GLN A 222 -47.09 38.15 63.94
CA GLN A 222 -45.97 37.21 63.96
C GLN A 222 -46.11 36.10 65.00
N ARG A 223 -47.15 36.12 65.84
CA ARG A 223 -47.52 34.94 66.65
C ARG A 223 -48.07 33.79 65.81
N HIS A 224 -48.33 34.01 64.52
CA HIS A 224 -48.50 32.89 63.61
C HIS A 224 -47.15 32.24 63.37
N PRO A 225 -47.09 30.90 63.46
CA PRO A 225 -45.86 30.17 63.26
C PRO A 225 -45.45 30.33 61.79
N GLY A 226 -44.70 31.39 61.49
CA GLY A 226 -44.33 31.78 60.12
C GLY A 226 -43.52 30.73 59.37
N THR A 227 -43.08 29.68 60.07
CA THR A 227 -42.38 28.50 59.55
C THR A 227 -43.19 27.19 59.68
N GLN A 228 -44.38 27.18 60.28
CA GLN A 228 -45.25 25.98 60.37
C GLN A 228 -46.49 26.05 59.47
N LEU A 229 -46.68 27.14 58.73
CA LEU A 229 -47.66 27.17 57.66
C LEU A 229 -47.22 26.22 56.53
N PRO A 230 -48.12 25.39 55.97
CA PRO A 230 -47.79 24.48 54.88
C PRO A 230 -47.09 25.17 53.70
N GLU A 231 -47.54 26.39 53.37
CA GLU A 231 -46.99 27.21 52.28
C GLU A 231 -45.54 27.62 52.56
N ALA A 232 -45.20 27.95 53.82
CA ALA A 232 -43.83 28.28 54.21
C ALA A 232 -42.91 27.05 54.13
N GLN A 233 -43.42 25.86 54.47
CA GLN A 233 -42.67 24.61 54.29
C GLN A 233 -42.43 24.29 52.82
N GLU A 234 -43.37 24.56 51.93
CA GLU A 234 -43.20 24.39 50.49
C GLU A 234 -42.15 25.36 49.92
N VAL A 235 -42.11 26.61 50.39
CA VAL A 235 -41.06 27.58 50.00
C VAL A 235 -39.67 27.12 50.44
N ILE A 236 -39.53 26.62 51.67
CA ILE A 236 -38.26 26.07 52.17
C ILE A 236 -37.82 24.86 51.33
N LYS A 237 -38.73 23.89 51.09
CA LYS A 237 -38.44 22.73 50.24
C LYS A 237 -38.07 23.13 48.81
N SER A 238 -38.74 24.14 48.25
CA SER A 238 -38.42 24.70 46.93
C SER A 238 -37.02 25.31 46.92
N GLY A 239 -36.64 26.04 47.97
CA GLY A 239 -35.29 26.57 48.15
C GLY A 239 -34.22 25.48 48.15
N ASP A 240 -34.43 24.40 48.91
CA ASP A 240 -33.52 23.25 48.93
C ASP A 240 -33.38 22.59 47.54
N ASN A 241 -34.50 22.43 46.83
CA ASN A 241 -34.51 21.91 45.45
C ASN A 241 -33.74 22.83 44.48
N MET A 242 -33.88 24.16 44.62
CA MET A 242 -33.13 25.13 43.83
C MET A 242 -31.63 25.04 44.11
N LEU A 243 -31.22 24.92 45.37
CA LEU A 243 -29.82 24.76 45.76
C LEU A 243 -29.22 23.45 45.19
N GLN A 244 -29.99 22.37 45.23
CA GLN A 244 -29.59 21.10 44.62
C GLN A 244 -29.45 21.23 43.09
N SER A 245 -30.39 21.92 42.44
CA SER A 245 -30.35 22.20 41.00
C SER A 245 -29.16 23.08 40.59
N LEU A 246 -28.84 24.11 41.38
CA LEU A 246 -27.64 24.94 41.21
C LEU A 246 -26.36 24.10 41.29
N THR A 247 -26.26 23.24 42.30
CA THR A 247 -25.11 22.36 42.50
C THR A 247 -24.96 21.38 41.33
N ALA A 248 -26.06 20.79 40.87
CA ALA A 248 -26.07 19.89 39.73
C ALA A 248 -25.67 20.61 38.43
N THR A 249 -26.22 21.79 38.18
CA THR A 249 -25.93 22.59 36.98
C THR A 249 -24.47 23.07 36.97
N SER A 250 -23.94 23.48 38.11
CA SER A 250 -22.51 23.82 38.27
C SER A 250 -21.60 22.65 37.91
N ARG A 251 -21.89 21.44 38.41
CA ARG A 251 -21.15 20.22 38.04
C ARG A 251 -21.26 19.93 36.54
N ASN A 252 -22.45 20.07 35.95
CA ASN A 252 -22.66 19.88 34.52
C ASN A 252 -21.84 20.87 33.68
N ILE A 253 -21.79 22.14 34.07
CA ILE A 253 -20.93 23.15 33.44
C ILE A 253 -19.45 22.72 33.51
N GLY A 254 -19.01 22.22 34.67
CA GLY A 254 -17.66 21.67 34.84
C GLY A 254 -17.36 20.53 33.86
N MET A 255 -18.29 19.57 33.72
CA MET A 255 -18.15 18.46 32.76
C MET A 255 -18.12 18.93 31.31
N LEU A 256 -18.96 19.90 30.93
CA LEU A 256 -18.97 20.50 29.59
C LEU A 256 -17.65 21.21 29.28
N ARG A 257 -17.02 21.87 30.25
CA ARG A 257 -15.69 22.49 30.09
C ARG A 257 -14.59 21.46 29.86
N ILE A 258 -14.60 20.36 30.62
CA ILE A 258 -13.67 19.24 30.43
C ILE A 258 -13.85 18.62 29.04
N ALA A 259 -15.10 18.40 28.62
CA ALA A 259 -15.41 17.92 27.28
C ALA A 259 -14.92 18.89 26.20
N GLU A 260 -15.08 20.21 26.40
CA GLU A 260 -14.58 21.22 25.46
C GLU A 260 -13.06 21.14 25.28
N GLN A 261 -12.33 20.97 26.39
CA GLN A 261 -10.87 20.85 26.36
C GLN A 261 -10.43 19.59 25.61
N LYS A 262 -11.09 18.45 25.83
CA LYS A 262 -10.84 17.20 25.09
C LYS A 262 -11.13 17.37 23.59
N LEU A 263 -12.30 17.89 23.23
CA LEU A 263 -12.67 18.14 21.84
C LEU A 263 -11.69 19.09 21.13
N ARG A 264 -11.16 20.10 21.82
CA ARG A 264 -10.10 20.99 21.28
C ARG A 264 -8.78 20.25 21.07
N ALA A 265 -8.38 19.37 21.99
CA ALA A 265 -7.19 18.55 21.83
C ALA A 265 -7.36 17.58 20.64
N ASP A 266 -8.50 16.91 20.54
CA ASP A 266 -8.83 15.99 19.45
C ASP A 266 -8.89 16.71 18.11
N LYS A 267 -9.47 17.92 18.05
CA LYS A 267 -9.48 18.75 16.84
C LYS A 267 -8.06 19.07 16.37
N ARG A 268 -7.14 19.42 17.28
CA ARG A 268 -5.74 19.70 16.94
C ARG A 268 -5.04 18.43 16.43
N SER A 269 -5.18 17.33 17.16
CA SER A 269 -4.63 16.02 16.77
C SER A 269 -5.12 15.58 15.39
N LYS A 270 -6.43 15.64 15.12
CA LYS A 270 -7.01 15.27 13.83
C LYS A 270 -6.66 16.25 12.70
N SER A 271 -6.42 17.52 13.02
CA SER A 271 -5.92 18.47 12.02
C SER A 271 -4.49 18.14 11.60
N ALA A 272 -3.61 17.78 12.54
CA ALA A 272 -2.27 17.29 12.22
C ALA A 272 -2.31 15.96 11.44
N ALA A 273 -3.20 15.04 11.83
CA ALA A 273 -3.39 13.79 11.07
C ALA A 273 -3.83 14.04 9.62
N ALA A 274 -4.74 15.00 9.38
CA ALA A 274 -5.18 15.36 8.04
C ALA A 274 -4.03 15.93 7.18
N GLU A 275 -3.13 16.71 7.78
CA GLU A 275 -1.94 17.25 7.10
C GLU A 275 -0.96 16.13 6.73
N VAL A 276 -0.71 15.20 7.66
CA VAL A 276 0.12 14.02 7.39
C VAL A 276 -0.48 13.17 6.27
N ASP A 277 -1.77 12.85 6.34
CA ASP A 277 -2.45 12.06 5.31
C ASP A 277 -2.37 12.77 3.94
N SER A 278 -2.54 14.09 3.89
CA SER A 278 -2.38 14.90 2.66
C SER A 278 -0.94 14.88 2.13
N SER A 279 0.06 14.96 3.02
CA SER A 279 1.47 14.87 2.67
C SER A 279 1.84 13.50 2.09
N VAL A 280 1.29 12.42 2.66
CA VAL A 280 1.45 11.04 2.15
C VAL A 280 0.88 10.90 0.75
N VAL A 281 -0.33 11.42 0.50
CA VAL A 281 -0.93 11.43 -0.84
C VAL A 281 -0.03 12.16 -1.84
N ARG A 282 0.44 13.36 -1.49
CA ARG A 282 1.33 14.15 -2.34
C ARG A 282 2.65 13.43 -2.62
N MET A 283 3.30 12.88 -1.58
CA MET A 283 4.53 12.11 -1.73
C MET A 283 4.33 10.91 -2.64
N ARG A 284 3.22 10.17 -2.52
CA ARG A 284 2.93 9.04 -3.40
C ARG A 284 2.73 9.47 -4.85
N ARG A 285 2.02 10.57 -5.11
CA ARG A 285 1.87 11.13 -6.45
C ARG A 285 3.20 11.61 -7.04
N GLN A 286 4.11 12.13 -6.21
CA GLN A 286 5.43 12.56 -6.65
C GLN A 286 6.37 11.38 -6.94
N LYS A 287 6.31 10.34 -6.10
CA LYS A 287 7.17 9.15 -6.20
C LYS A 287 6.60 8.03 -7.07
N SER A 288 5.34 8.13 -7.49
CA SER A 288 4.78 7.20 -8.48
C SER A 288 5.51 7.38 -9.81
N ASP A 289 5.81 6.26 -10.47
CA ASP A 289 6.32 6.30 -11.85
C ASP A 289 5.37 7.17 -12.70
N HIS A 290 5.92 8.19 -13.35
CA HIS A 290 5.22 9.17 -14.18
C HIS A 290 4.59 8.53 -15.43
N ARG A 291 4.90 7.25 -15.70
CA ARG A 291 4.21 6.40 -16.68
C ARG A 291 2.83 5.91 -16.20
N TRP A 292 2.54 5.99 -14.91
CA TRP A 292 1.35 5.39 -14.30
C TRP A 292 0.28 6.42 -13.91
N THR A 293 0.57 7.71 -14.05
CA THR A 293 -0.40 8.80 -13.81
C THR A 293 -1.24 9.15 -15.04
N LEU A 294 -1.09 8.42 -16.16
CA LEU A 294 -1.91 8.58 -17.37
C LEU A 294 -2.70 7.28 -17.70
N GLY A 295 -3.15 6.58 -16.66
CA GLY A 295 -4.17 5.53 -16.81
C GLY A 295 -5.55 6.11 -16.53
N THR A 296 -6.23 6.52 -17.60
CA THR A 296 -7.69 6.78 -17.68
C THR A 296 -8.28 7.73 -16.63
N ALA A 297 -8.05 9.02 -16.83
CA ALA A 297 -9.01 10.04 -16.47
C ALA A 297 -9.27 10.90 -17.72
N PHE A 298 -9.92 10.28 -18.72
CA PHE A 298 -10.93 10.82 -19.64
C PHE A 298 -11.57 9.62 -20.36
#